data_AF-A0A9P6DSW6-F1
#
_entry.id   AF-A0A9P6DSW6-F1
#
_cell.length_a   1.000
_cell.length_b   1.000
_cell.length_c   1.000
_cell.angle_alpha   90.00
_cell.angle_beta   90.00
_cell.angle_gamma   90.00
#
_symmetry.space_group_name_H-M   'P 1'
#
loop_
_entity.id
_entity.type
_entity.pdbx_description
1 polymer ?
#
loop_
_entity_poly.entity_id
_entity_poly.type
_entity_poly.pdbx_seq_one_letter_code
_entity_poly.pdbx_strand_id
1 'polypeptide(L)' 'FSRLVQCRTGHAFIGQYYERFVPDESATCCCGERLETRTHILQDCPLYDDWR' A
#
# COMPACT_ATOMS: atom_id res chain seq x y z
N PHE A 1 -4.34 -1.41 -17.07
CA PHE A 1 -5.62 -1.87 -16.47
C PHE A 1 -5.44 -2.56 -15.12
N SER A 2 -4.51 -3.52 -14.96
CA SER A 2 -4.39 -4.32 -13.73
C SER A 2 -4.18 -3.52 -12.45
N ARG A 3 -3.29 -2.50 -12.43
CA ARG A 3 -3.08 -1.66 -11.24
C ARG A 3 -4.33 -0.88 -10.81
N LEU A 4 -5.12 -0.39 -11.76
CA LEU A 4 -6.33 0.38 -11.48
C LEU A 4 -7.42 -0.51 -10.86
N VAL A 5 -7.55 -1.75 -11.36
CA VAL A 5 -8.45 -2.77 -10.78
C VAL A 5 -7.97 -3.18 -9.39
N GLN A 6 -6.68 -3.43 -9.20
CA GLN A 6 -6.08 -3.76 -7.91
C GLN A 6 -6.30 -2.64 -6.88
N CYS A 7 -6.03 -1.39 -7.25
CA CYS A 7 -6.27 -0.22 -6.40
C CYS A 7 -7.74 -0.05 -6.03
N ARG A 8 -8.67 -0.37 -6.95
CA ARG A 8 -10.11 -0.22 -6.71
C ARG A 8 -10.71 -1.37 -5.90
N THR A 9 -10.18 -2.57 -6.05
CA THR A 9 -10.66 -3.77 -5.35
C THR A 9 -9.95 -4.03 -4.02
N GLY A 10 -8.88 -3.29 -3.72
CA GLY A 10 -8.06 -3.53 -2.54
C GLY A 10 -7.16 -4.76 -2.66
N HIS A 11 -7.07 -5.36 -3.84
CA HIS A 11 -6.15 -6.46 -4.16
C HIS A 11 -4.81 -5.94 -4.72
N ALA A 12 -4.40 -4.74 -4.30
CA ALA A 12 -3.07 -4.24 -4.60
C ALA A 12 -2.07 -4.90 -3.63
N PHE A 13 -0.87 -5.19 -4.12
CA PHE A 13 0.25 -5.69 -3.32
C PHE A 13 0.80 -4.57 -2.42
N ILE A 14 -0.01 -4.14 -1.46
CA ILE A 14 0.28 -3.09 -0.47
C ILE A 14 0.10 -3.67 0.92
N GLY A 15 0.63 -3.02 1.94
CA GLY A 15 0.61 -3.51 3.33
C GLY A 15 -0.76 -4.01 3.81
N GLN A 16 -1.86 -3.32 3.46
CA GLN A 16 -3.22 -3.75 3.79
C GLN A 16 -3.60 -5.13 3.21
N TYR A 17 -3.11 -5.47 2.03
CA TYR A 17 -3.33 -6.79 1.43
C TYR A 17 -2.52 -7.86 2.17
N TYR A 18 -1.25 -7.59 2.45
CA TYR A 18 -0.38 -8.52 3.16
C TYR A 18 -0.88 -8.79 4.59
N GLU A 19 -1.27 -7.76 5.34
CA GLU A 19 -1.87 -7.91 6.67
C GLU A 19 -3.07 -8.87 6.68
N ARG A 20 -3.89 -8.82 5.62
CA ARG A 20 -5.13 -9.60 5.53
C ARG A 20 -4.97 -11.00 4.95
N PHE A 21 -4.09 -11.16 3.97
CA PHE A 21 -4.00 -12.39 3.16
C PHE A 21 -2.67 -13.13 3.32
N VAL A 22 -1.61 -12.45 3.78
CA VAL A 22 -0.27 -13.01 3.96
C VAL A 22 0.38 -12.42 5.24
N PRO A 23 -0.11 -12.79 6.43
CA PRO A 23 0.30 -12.15 7.70
C PRO A 23 1.77 -12.35 8.08
N ASP A 24 2.49 -13.23 7.38
CA ASP A 24 3.94 -13.46 7.55
C ASP A 24 4.78 -12.40 6.80
N GLU A 25 4.21 -11.73 5.79
CA GLU A 25 4.85 -10.66 5.04
C GLU A 25 4.75 -9.32 5.79
N SER A 26 5.73 -8.45 5.58
CA SER A 26 5.73 -7.13 6.20
C SER A 26 4.67 -6.23 5.59
N ALA A 27 3.78 -5.70 6.43
CA ALA A 27 2.77 -4.72 6.04
C ALA A 27 3.22 -3.25 6.24
N THR A 28 4.43 -3.04 6.74
CA THR A 28 4.96 -1.71 7.08
C THR A 28 5.52 -1.02 5.84
N CYS A 29 5.30 0.29 5.71
CA CYS A 29 5.92 1.06 4.65
C CYS A 29 7.38 1.41 5.02
N CYS A 30 8.26 1.49 4.01
CA CYS A 30 9.66 1.90 4.21
C CYS A 30 9.82 3.34 4.72
N CYS A 31 8.76 4.16 4.65
CA CYS A 31 8.77 5.50 5.23
C CYS A 31 8.62 5.49 6.77
N GLY A 32 8.45 4.31 7.38
CA GLY A 32 8.26 4.13 8.82
C GLY A 32 6.80 4.02 9.27
N GLU A 33 5.83 4.13 8.35
CA GLU A 33 4.43 3.92 8.69
C GLU A 33 4.14 2.45 8.96
N ARG A 34 3.37 2.18 10.03
CA ARG A 34 3.13 0.81 10.51
C ARG A 34 2.31 -0.02 9.54
N LEU A 35 1.40 0.62 8.81
CA LEU A 35 0.55 -0.06 7.84
C LEU A 35 0.52 0.75 6.54
N GLU A 36 1.03 0.13 5.48
CA GLU A 36 0.95 0.70 4.15
C GLU A 36 -0.47 0.53 3.57
N THR A 37 -1.25 1.61 3.63
CA THR A 37 -2.60 1.66 3.06
C THR A 37 -2.61 2.41 1.72
N ARG A 38 -3.68 2.22 0.94
CA ARG A 38 -3.88 2.97 -0.31
C ARG A 38 -3.87 4.48 -0.08
N THR A 39 -4.53 4.94 0.98
CA THR A 39 -4.58 6.37 1.33
C THR A 39 -3.17 6.86 1.62
N HIS A 40 -2.43 6.13 2.44
CA HIS A 40 -1.04 6.45 2.74
C HIS A 40 -0.20 6.58 1.47
N ILE A 41 -0.14 5.56 0.60
CA ILE A 41 0.67 5.61 -0.63
C ILE A 41 0.30 6.80 -1.53
N LEU A 42 -1.00 7.12 -1.65
CA LEU A 42 -1.47 8.14 -2.60
C LEU A 42 -1.47 9.57 -2.05
N GLN A 43 -1.50 9.75 -0.73
CA GLN A 43 -1.76 11.05 -0.11
C GLN A 43 -0.74 11.44 0.96
N ASP A 44 -0.25 10.48 1.74
CA ASP A 44 0.52 10.75 2.96
C ASP A 44 1.98 10.27 2.89
N CYS A 45 2.32 9.37 1.96
CA CYS A 45 3.62 8.73 1.92
C CYS A 45 4.66 9.64 1.25
N PRO A 46 5.69 10.09 1.99
CA PRO A 46 6.71 10.99 1.44
C PRO A 46 7.56 10.31 0.37
N LEU A 47 7.63 8.97 0.34
CA LEU A 47 8.38 8.22 -0.68
C LEU A 47 7.76 8.34 -2.08
N TYR A 48 6.47 8.66 -2.16
CA TYR A 48 5.72 8.73 -3.42
C TYR A 48 5.31 10.16 -3.77
N ASP A 49 5.77 11.17 -3.02
CA ASP A 49 5.40 12.58 -3.25
C ASP A 49 5.94 13.10 -4.59
N ASP A 50 7.17 12.73 -4.98
CA ASP A 50 7.76 13.07 -6.28
C ASP A 50 7.00 12.48 -7.49
N TRP A 51 6.20 11.43 -7.27
CA TRP A 51 5.47 10.71 -8.30
C TRP A 51 3.97 11.02 -8.32
N ARG A 52 3.56 12.04 -7.57
CA ARG A 52 2.18 12.53 -7.47
C ARG A 52 1.84 13.50 -8.61
#